data_AF-A0A4S2J2G9-F1
#
_entry.id   AF-A0A4S2J2G9-F1
#
_cell.length_a   1.000
_cell.length_b   1.000
_cell.length_c   1.000
_cell.angle_alpha   90.00
_cell.angle_beta   90.00
_cell.angle_gamma   90.00
#
_symmetry.space_group_name_H-M   'P 1'
#
loop_
_entity.id
_entity.type
_entity.pdbx_description
1 polymer ?
#
loop_
_entity_poly.entity_id
_entity_poly.type
_entity_poly.pdbx_seq_one_letter_code
_entity_poly.pdbx_strand_id
1 'polypeptide(L)'
;MASADDGPGPFGVTADAVASVREARVGALFDADRASRLAGGHFCTASVVHSPRGDLIATAAHCVNAQDRDLVFVPGYRDGQAPYGVWKVTRRFLPDSWAKDQDEDSDVALVTVADLDGQSVEQVVGGNRFVTDATTGATAVTVTGYPDSRELPIRCTNKPRRQSPTQQRIYCPSFTSGTSGSPWINGDHQVVGILGGHEEGGSTDDVSYSVVLSTEAAELYRDATTAD
;
A
#
# COMPACT_ATOMS: atom_id res chain seq x y z
N MET A 1 -25.60 -13.18 -3.15
CA MET A 1 -24.33 -13.94 -3.22
C MET A 1 -23.62 -13.47 -4.48
N ALA A 2 -22.72 -12.51 -4.33
CA ALA A 2 -21.88 -12.04 -5.43
C ALA A 2 -20.58 -12.84 -5.34
N SER A 3 -20.32 -13.69 -6.33
CA SER A 3 -19.01 -14.28 -6.53
C SER A 3 -18.07 -13.16 -6.92
N ALA A 4 -16.98 -12.99 -6.17
CA ALA A 4 -15.83 -12.26 -6.67
C ALA A 4 -15.33 -12.98 -7.94
N ASP A 5 -14.98 -12.22 -8.98
CA ASP A 5 -14.04 -12.73 -9.97
C ASP A 5 -12.71 -12.92 -9.24
N ASP A 6 -12.50 -14.12 -8.71
CA ASP A 6 -11.20 -14.65 -8.37
C ASP A 6 -10.33 -14.44 -9.61
N GLY A 7 -9.29 -13.60 -9.52
CA GLY A 7 -8.39 -13.36 -10.65
C GLY A 7 -7.98 -14.71 -11.29
N PRO A 8 -7.88 -14.81 -12.63
CA PRO A 8 -7.87 -16.09 -13.36
C PRO A 8 -6.62 -16.98 -13.14
N GLY A 9 -5.77 -16.67 -12.15
CA GLY A 9 -4.53 -17.39 -11.87
C GLY A 9 -4.61 -18.26 -10.61
N PRO A 10 -3.72 -19.26 -10.49
CA PRO A 10 -3.58 -20.03 -9.26
C PRO A 10 -3.17 -19.15 -8.08
N PHE A 11 -3.66 -19.48 -6.88
CA PHE A 11 -3.24 -18.80 -5.66
C PHE A 11 -1.76 -19.00 -5.35
N GLY A 12 -1.15 -17.99 -4.72
CA GLY A 12 0.24 -18.06 -4.27
C GLY A 12 1.26 -18.09 -5.41
N VAL A 13 0.85 -17.67 -6.61
CA VAL A 13 1.75 -17.49 -7.76
C VAL A 13 1.92 -16.00 -8.01
N THR A 14 3.18 -15.59 -8.06
CA THR A 14 3.57 -14.22 -8.38
C THR A 14 3.80 -14.06 -9.86
N ALA A 15 3.26 -12.98 -10.42
CA ALA A 15 3.42 -12.60 -11.80
C ALA A 15 3.60 -11.09 -11.91
N ASP A 16 4.08 -10.61 -13.05
CA ASP A 16 4.06 -9.18 -13.35
C ASP A 16 2.61 -8.68 -13.33
N ALA A 17 2.36 -7.56 -12.66
CA ALA A 17 1.04 -6.94 -12.67
C ALA A 17 0.76 -6.37 -14.07
N VAL A 18 -0.45 -6.60 -14.57
CA VAL A 18 -0.89 -6.08 -15.87
C VAL A 18 -1.42 -4.67 -15.69
N ALA A 19 -0.92 -3.72 -16.49
CA ALA A 19 -1.39 -2.34 -16.43
C ALA A 19 -2.91 -2.27 -16.64
N SER A 20 -3.61 -1.62 -15.70
CA SER A 20 -5.04 -1.39 -15.75
C SER A 20 -5.41 -0.19 -14.88
N VAL A 21 -6.61 0.35 -15.07
CA VAL A 21 -7.14 1.43 -14.21
C VAL A 21 -7.20 1.03 -12.73
N ARG A 22 -7.38 -0.27 -12.44
CA ARG A 22 -7.42 -0.77 -11.06
C ARG A 22 -6.02 -0.83 -10.45
N GLU A 23 -5.05 -1.34 -11.20
CA GLU A 23 -3.65 -1.40 -10.76
C GLU A 23 -3.01 0.00 -10.66
N ALA A 24 -3.49 0.98 -11.44
CA ALA A 24 -3.02 2.37 -11.38
C ALA A 24 -3.19 3.03 -10.00
N ARG A 25 -4.08 2.49 -9.15
CA ARG A 25 -4.26 2.95 -7.76
C ARG A 25 -3.06 2.61 -6.88
N VAL A 26 -2.24 1.65 -7.28
CA VAL A 26 -1.04 1.22 -6.56
C VAL A 26 0.17 1.84 -7.26
N GLY A 27 1.05 2.43 -6.46
CA GLY A 27 2.22 3.15 -6.96
C GLY A 27 3.43 2.93 -6.09
N ALA A 28 4.56 3.42 -6.57
CA ALA A 28 5.83 3.37 -5.87
C ALA A 28 6.12 4.69 -5.15
N LEU A 29 6.81 4.61 -4.02
CA LEU A 29 7.32 5.74 -3.26
C LEU A 29 8.80 5.97 -3.57
N PHE A 30 9.15 7.25 -3.73
CA PHE A 30 10.50 7.72 -4.05
C PHE A 30 10.87 8.88 -3.14
N ASP A 31 12.17 9.09 -2.93
CA ASP A 31 12.65 10.39 -2.48
C ASP A 31 12.32 11.47 -3.51
N ALA A 32 11.97 12.66 -3.05
CA ALA A 32 11.56 13.75 -3.94
C ALA A 32 12.69 14.21 -4.88
N ASP A 33 13.96 14.03 -4.52
CA ASP A 33 15.10 14.33 -5.39
C ASP A 33 15.19 13.37 -6.60
N ARG A 34 14.54 12.21 -6.53
CA ARG A 34 14.40 11.23 -7.63
C ARG A 34 13.25 11.54 -8.58
N ALA A 35 12.40 12.54 -8.30
CA ALA A 35 11.24 12.88 -9.13
C ALA A 35 11.58 13.15 -10.62
N SER A 36 12.80 13.61 -10.90
CA SER A 36 13.29 13.85 -12.27
C SER A 36 13.99 12.64 -12.92
N ARG A 37 14.27 11.58 -12.15
CA ARG A 37 14.92 10.34 -12.59
C ARG A 37 14.45 9.16 -11.74
N LEU A 38 13.29 8.64 -12.10
CA LEU A 38 12.59 7.62 -11.32
C LEU A 38 13.26 6.24 -11.38
N ALA A 39 13.78 5.82 -12.54
CA ALA A 39 14.39 4.49 -12.71
C ALA A 39 15.38 4.14 -11.58
N GLY A 40 15.19 2.97 -10.97
CA GLY A 40 15.96 2.44 -9.85
C GLY A 40 15.91 3.33 -8.60
N GLY A 41 14.82 4.05 -8.38
CA GLY A 41 14.69 5.05 -7.31
C GLY A 41 13.60 4.77 -6.29
N HIS A 42 12.72 3.79 -6.53
CA HIS A 42 11.67 3.44 -5.58
C HIS A 42 12.21 2.58 -4.45
N PHE A 43 11.62 2.75 -3.28
CA PHE A 43 12.02 2.02 -2.08
C PHE A 43 10.83 1.42 -1.30
N CYS A 44 9.61 1.83 -1.62
CA CYS A 44 8.38 1.32 -1.02
C CYS A 44 7.22 1.38 -2.04
N THR A 45 6.10 0.79 -1.65
CA THR A 45 4.82 0.79 -2.36
C THR A 45 3.78 1.53 -1.53
N ALA A 46 2.81 2.17 -2.19
CA ALA A 46 1.63 2.73 -1.54
C ALA A 46 0.40 2.57 -2.44
N SER A 47 -0.79 2.83 -1.90
CA SER A 47 -2.03 2.79 -2.69
C SER A 47 -3.01 3.88 -2.34
N VAL A 48 -3.71 4.39 -3.34
CA VAL A 48 -4.77 5.38 -3.15
C VAL A 48 -5.95 4.72 -2.44
N VAL A 49 -6.34 5.33 -1.32
CA VAL A 49 -7.54 4.99 -0.58
C VAL A 49 -8.54 6.13 -0.68
N HIS A 50 -9.82 5.80 -0.66
CA HIS A 50 -10.87 6.80 -0.72
C HIS A 50 -10.71 7.83 0.41
N SER A 51 -10.87 9.11 0.10
CA SER A 51 -11.03 10.16 1.12
C SER A 51 -11.96 11.26 0.63
N PRO A 52 -12.58 12.07 1.52
CA PRO A 52 -13.41 13.20 1.10
C PRO A 52 -12.70 14.19 0.17
N ARG A 53 -11.39 14.36 0.36
CA ARG A 53 -10.51 15.23 -0.45
C ARG A 53 -9.93 14.52 -1.68
N GLY A 54 -9.95 13.19 -1.73
CA GLY A 54 -9.40 12.38 -2.82
C GLY A 54 -7.88 12.38 -2.91
N ASP A 55 -7.18 12.66 -1.83
CA ASP A 55 -5.74 12.92 -1.77
C ASP A 55 -4.97 11.91 -0.90
N LEU A 56 -5.62 10.83 -0.48
CA LEU A 56 -5.11 9.95 0.57
C LEU A 56 -4.51 8.67 0.00
N ILE A 57 -3.31 8.32 0.47
CA ILE A 57 -2.66 7.04 0.20
C ILE A 57 -2.40 6.29 1.50
N ALA A 58 -2.40 4.96 1.42
CA ALA A 58 -2.03 4.05 2.49
C ALA A 58 -0.74 3.31 2.17
N THR A 59 0.12 3.15 3.18
CA THR A 59 1.44 2.51 3.11
C THR A 59 1.84 1.96 4.49
N ALA A 60 2.95 1.24 4.58
CA ALA A 60 3.57 0.89 5.86
C ALA A 60 4.16 2.13 6.54
N ALA A 61 4.17 2.15 7.87
CA ALA A 61 4.69 3.28 8.64
C ALA A 61 6.20 3.42 8.50
N HIS A 62 6.95 2.32 8.45
CA HIS A 62 8.40 2.35 8.26
C HIS A 62 8.82 3.02 6.94
N CYS A 63 7.99 2.95 5.90
CA CYS A 63 8.25 3.62 4.61
C CYS A 63 8.27 5.16 4.72
N VAL A 64 7.56 5.74 5.69
CA VAL A 64 7.36 7.19 5.79
C VAL A 64 7.72 7.76 7.17
N ASN A 65 8.40 6.97 8.00
CA ASN A 65 8.77 7.30 9.37
C ASN A 65 9.67 8.55 9.48
N ALA A 66 10.59 8.74 8.52
CA ALA A 66 11.49 9.87 8.48
C ALA A 66 10.77 11.16 8.06
N GLN A 67 10.38 11.96 9.06
CA GLN A 67 9.58 13.18 8.85
C GLN A 67 10.31 14.28 8.06
N ASP A 68 11.64 14.27 8.06
CA ASP A 68 12.51 15.24 7.37
C ASP A 68 12.78 14.89 5.90
N ARG A 69 12.42 13.69 5.45
CA ARG A 69 12.54 13.30 4.03
C ARG A 69 11.36 13.88 3.24
N ASP A 70 11.63 14.56 2.14
CA ASP A 70 10.59 14.86 1.15
C ASP A 70 10.38 13.62 0.26
N LEU A 71 9.13 13.19 0.11
CA LEU A 71 8.78 12.00 -0.68
C LEU A 71 7.79 12.34 -1.79
N VAL A 72 7.79 11.50 -2.82
CA VAL A 72 6.78 11.52 -3.88
C VAL A 72 6.17 10.14 -4.09
N PHE A 73 4.89 10.12 -4.43
CA PHE A 73 4.14 8.94 -4.83
C PHE A 73 3.93 8.93 -6.34
N VAL A 74 4.16 7.79 -6.99
CA VAL A 74 3.99 7.62 -8.44
C VAL A 74 3.01 6.48 -8.71
N PRO A 75 1.70 6.78 -8.85
CA PRO A 75 0.68 5.78 -9.15
C PRO A 75 0.93 5.14 -10.53
N GLY A 76 0.77 3.83 -10.61
CA GLY A 76 0.97 3.08 -11.86
C GLY A 76 2.39 3.17 -12.43
N TYR A 77 3.40 3.41 -11.58
CA TYR A 77 4.81 3.41 -11.98
C TYR A 77 5.14 2.19 -12.84
N ARG A 78 5.95 2.37 -13.88
CA ARG A 78 6.40 1.27 -14.74
C ARG A 78 7.57 1.73 -15.60
N ASP A 79 8.63 0.93 -15.68
CA ASP A 79 9.74 1.13 -16.64
C ASP A 79 10.32 2.56 -16.59
N GLY A 80 10.48 3.13 -15.38
CA GLY A 80 10.97 4.49 -15.18
C GLY A 80 9.96 5.60 -15.48
N GLN A 81 8.70 5.28 -15.78
CA GLN A 81 7.66 6.23 -16.18
C GLN A 81 6.65 6.50 -15.05
N ALA A 82 6.13 7.73 -15.04
CA ALA A 82 5.05 8.19 -14.18
C ALA A 82 3.79 8.50 -15.03
N PRO A 83 3.06 7.48 -15.53
CA PRO A 83 1.95 7.68 -16.46
C PRO A 83 0.80 8.51 -15.88
N TYR A 84 0.69 8.56 -14.55
CA TYR A 84 -0.32 9.31 -13.82
C TYR A 84 0.28 10.45 -12.98
N GLY A 85 1.49 10.89 -13.30
CA GLY A 85 2.17 11.99 -12.63
C GLY A 85 2.94 11.60 -11.37
N VAL A 86 3.60 12.61 -10.79
CA VAL A 86 4.42 12.49 -9.58
C VAL A 86 3.80 13.38 -8.50
N TRP A 87 3.37 12.76 -7.40
CA TRP A 87 2.53 13.39 -6.39
C TRP A 87 3.33 13.64 -5.11
N LYS A 88 3.52 14.92 -4.76
CA LYS A 88 4.29 15.28 -3.55
C LYS A 88 3.54 14.87 -2.29
N VAL A 89 4.21 14.18 -1.37
CA VAL A 89 3.68 13.93 -0.02
C VAL A 89 3.58 15.26 0.74
N THR A 90 2.42 15.53 1.35
CA THR A 90 2.15 16.78 2.08
C THR A 90 2.04 16.58 3.59
N ARG A 91 1.47 15.46 4.04
CA ARG A 91 1.32 15.15 5.47
C ARG A 91 1.33 13.65 5.70
N ARG A 92 1.85 13.25 6.84
CA ARG A 92 1.93 11.84 7.29
C ARG A 92 1.14 11.68 8.57
N PHE A 93 0.38 10.61 8.65
CA PHE A 93 -0.37 10.18 9.81
C PHE A 93 0.20 8.82 10.22
N LEU A 94 0.80 8.78 11.42
CA LEU A 94 1.40 7.59 12.01
C LEU A 94 0.68 7.28 13.33
N PRO A 95 0.47 6.00 13.66
CA PRO A 95 0.04 5.61 14.99
C PRO A 95 1.00 6.09 16.08
N ASP A 96 0.44 6.39 17.25
CA ASP A 96 1.17 6.88 18.41
C ASP A 96 2.21 5.87 18.93
N SER A 97 1.83 4.59 18.92
CA SER A 97 2.64 3.40 19.23
C SER A 97 3.84 3.26 18.29
N TRP A 98 3.62 3.41 16.98
CA TRP A 98 4.69 3.46 15.98
C TRP A 98 5.64 4.64 16.24
N ALA A 99 5.10 5.84 16.44
CA ALA A 99 5.89 7.05 16.64
C ALA A 99 6.76 7.03 17.91
N LYS A 100 6.34 6.31 18.94
CA LYS A 100 7.07 6.20 20.23
C LYS A 100 8.09 5.07 20.22
N ASP A 101 7.65 3.88 19.83
CA ASP A 101 8.38 2.63 20.09
C ASP A 101 8.64 1.81 18.82
N GLN A 102 8.20 2.27 17.64
CA GLN A 102 8.22 1.52 16.38
C GLN A 102 7.58 0.13 16.53
N ASP A 103 6.44 0.09 17.23
CA ASP A 103 5.69 -1.14 17.45
C ASP A 103 5.26 -1.76 16.11
N GLU A 104 5.71 -2.98 15.83
CA GLU A 104 5.37 -3.71 14.60
C GLU A 104 3.87 -3.96 14.46
N ASP A 105 3.11 -3.97 15.55
CA ASP A 105 1.64 -4.06 15.54
C ASP A 105 0.95 -2.79 15.04
N SER A 106 1.74 -1.75 14.74
CA SER A 106 1.27 -0.44 14.31
C SER A 106 1.98 0.07 13.06
N ASP A 107 2.61 -0.83 12.28
CA ASP A 107 3.27 -0.51 11.01
C ASP A 107 2.27 -0.24 9.86
N VAL A 108 1.48 0.82 10.03
CA VAL A 108 0.54 1.34 9.03
C VAL A 108 0.57 2.85 9.06
N ALA A 109 0.52 3.48 7.89
CA ALA A 109 0.45 4.92 7.75
C ALA A 109 -0.57 5.32 6.70
N LEU A 110 -1.15 6.50 6.93
CA LEU A 110 -1.90 7.23 5.94
C LEU A 110 -1.17 8.53 5.61
N VAL A 111 -1.22 8.92 4.35
CA VAL A 111 -0.40 10.02 3.84
C VAL A 111 -1.23 10.81 2.85
N THR A 112 -1.27 12.14 3.00
CA THR A 112 -1.88 13.00 1.99
C THR A 112 -0.85 13.38 0.95
N VAL A 113 -1.29 13.52 -0.29
CA VAL A 113 -0.48 14.04 -1.40
C VAL A 113 -1.05 15.34 -1.94
N ALA A 114 -0.20 16.17 -2.54
CA ALA A 114 -0.61 17.43 -3.16
C ALA A 114 -1.40 17.19 -4.43
N ASP A 115 -2.39 18.05 -4.73
CA ASP A 115 -3.05 18.05 -6.03
C ASP A 115 -2.04 18.27 -7.16
N LEU A 116 -2.28 17.61 -8.29
CA LEU A 116 -1.52 17.78 -9.51
C LEU A 116 -2.43 18.39 -10.58
N ASP A 117 -2.03 19.55 -11.10
CA ASP A 117 -2.80 20.28 -12.12
C ASP A 117 -4.27 20.54 -11.74
N GLY A 118 -4.53 20.74 -10.44
CA GLY A 118 -5.86 21.00 -9.88
C GLY A 118 -6.76 19.76 -9.77
N GLN A 119 -6.21 18.55 -9.95
CA GLN A 119 -6.89 17.29 -9.72
C GLN A 119 -6.30 16.55 -8.53
N SER A 120 -7.15 15.92 -7.74
CA SER A 120 -6.70 15.02 -6.66
C SER A 120 -6.33 13.65 -7.22
N VAL A 121 -5.48 12.90 -6.51
CA VAL A 121 -4.97 11.61 -7.01
C VAL A 121 -6.11 10.60 -7.23
N GLU A 122 -7.12 10.61 -6.36
CA GLU A 122 -8.31 9.75 -6.50
C GLU A 122 -9.14 10.12 -7.73
N GLN A 123 -9.19 11.40 -8.15
CA GLN A 123 -9.86 11.76 -9.40
C GLN A 123 -9.14 11.19 -10.63
N VAL A 124 -7.82 11.03 -10.57
CA VAL A 124 -7.00 10.56 -11.69
C VAL A 124 -6.99 9.03 -11.80
N VAL A 125 -6.81 8.31 -10.68
CA VAL A 125 -6.67 6.84 -10.70
C VAL A 125 -7.75 6.07 -9.93
N GLY A 126 -8.64 6.78 -9.23
CA GLY A 126 -9.61 6.19 -8.30
C GLY A 126 -8.99 5.79 -6.95
N GLY A 127 -9.84 5.38 -6.02
CA GLY A 127 -9.43 4.93 -4.69
C GLY A 127 -10.05 3.59 -4.31
N ASN A 128 -9.37 2.84 -3.45
CA ASN A 128 -9.94 1.66 -2.79
C ASN A 128 -10.54 2.06 -1.44
N ARG A 129 -11.56 1.34 -0.95
CA ARG A 129 -12.10 1.62 0.38
C ARG A 129 -11.12 1.11 1.43
N PHE A 130 -10.71 1.95 2.39
CA PHE A 130 -9.96 1.49 3.56
C PHE A 130 -10.94 0.88 4.56
N VAL A 131 -10.74 -0.38 4.95
CA VAL A 131 -11.68 -1.12 5.81
C VAL A 131 -10.95 -1.74 6.99
N THR A 132 -11.42 -1.40 8.18
CA THR A 132 -10.97 -1.98 9.44
C THR A 132 -11.88 -3.10 9.90
N ASP A 133 -11.42 -3.90 10.86
CA ASP A 133 -12.12 -5.01 11.49
C ASP A 133 -12.55 -6.12 10.52
N ALA A 134 -11.91 -6.17 9.35
CA ALA A 134 -12.06 -7.27 8.40
C ALA A 134 -11.52 -8.56 9.02
N THR A 135 -12.34 -9.61 9.04
CA THR A 135 -11.91 -10.92 9.54
C THR A 135 -10.80 -11.47 8.64
N THR A 136 -9.62 -11.74 9.21
CA THR A 136 -8.47 -12.31 8.49
C THR A 136 -8.87 -13.58 7.74
N GLY A 137 -8.61 -13.61 6.44
CA GLY A 137 -8.94 -14.76 5.59
C GLY A 137 -10.45 -14.96 5.37
N ALA A 138 -11.29 -13.95 5.59
CA ALA A 138 -12.68 -13.99 5.10
C ALA A 138 -12.74 -14.05 3.57
N THR A 139 -11.84 -13.32 2.91
CA THR A 139 -11.71 -13.24 1.45
C THR A 139 -10.27 -13.55 1.02
N ALA A 140 -10.09 -13.90 -0.26
CA ALA A 140 -8.78 -13.80 -0.88
C ALA A 140 -8.45 -12.32 -1.13
N VAL A 141 -7.16 -12.00 -1.13
CA VAL A 141 -6.66 -10.66 -1.44
C VAL A 141 -5.66 -10.75 -2.58
N THR A 142 -5.61 -9.70 -3.40
CA THR A 142 -4.52 -9.45 -4.33
C THR A 142 -3.60 -8.42 -3.72
N VAL A 143 -2.32 -8.77 -3.66
CA VAL A 143 -1.24 -7.88 -3.25
C VAL A 143 -0.51 -7.45 -4.50
N THR A 144 -0.41 -6.15 -4.73
CA THR A 144 0.39 -5.56 -5.81
C THR A 144 1.51 -4.76 -5.17
N GLY A 145 2.75 -4.99 -5.59
CA GLY A 145 3.94 -4.37 -5.00
C GLY A 145 5.03 -4.06 -6.00
N TYR A 146 5.95 -3.16 -5.63
CA TYR A 146 7.08 -2.71 -6.44
C TYR A 146 8.41 -3.14 -5.84
N PRO A 147 8.97 -4.30 -6.21
CA PRO A 147 10.30 -4.68 -5.77
C PRO A 147 11.35 -3.69 -6.29
N ASP A 148 12.24 -3.21 -5.43
CA ASP A 148 13.25 -2.18 -5.75
C ASP A 148 14.29 -2.66 -6.80
N SER A 149 14.47 -3.97 -6.91
CA SER A 149 15.36 -4.62 -7.87
C SER A 149 14.85 -4.62 -9.32
N ARG A 150 13.62 -4.13 -9.57
CA ARG A 150 13.00 -4.14 -10.91
C ARG A 150 12.05 -2.97 -11.13
N GLU A 151 11.78 -2.67 -12.40
CA GLU A 151 10.95 -1.52 -12.81
C GLU A 151 9.47 -1.88 -13.07
N LEU A 152 9.09 -3.13 -12.81
CA LEU A 152 7.74 -3.64 -13.03
C LEU A 152 7.10 -4.05 -11.69
N PRO A 153 5.84 -3.64 -11.44
CA PRO A 153 5.11 -4.17 -10.31
C PRO A 153 4.84 -5.66 -10.48
N ILE A 154 4.84 -6.38 -9.37
CA ILE A 154 4.37 -7.76 -9.28
C ILE A 154 3.02 -7.80 -8.59
N ARG A 155 2.29 -8.89 -8.83
CA ARG A 155 1.05 -9.21 -8.13
C ARG A 155 1.01 -10.67 -7.72
N CYS A 156 0.35 -10.93 -6.60
CA CYS A 156 -0.01 -12.27 -6.16
C CYS A 156 -1.39 -12.24 -5.52
N THR A 157 -2.20 -13.25 -5.80
CA THR A 157 -3.49 -13.44 -5.14
C THR A 157 -3.40 -14.66 -4.24
N ASN A 158 -3.75 -14.52 -2.97
CA ASN A 158 -3.88 -15.67 -2.05
C ASN A 158 -4.80 -15.30 -0.88
N LYS A 159 -5.04 -16.27 0.02
CA LYS A 159 -5.89 -16.11 1.19
C LYS A 159 -5.05 -15.85 2.45
N PRO A 160 -5.20 -14.68 3.11
CA PRO A 160 -4.53 -14.39 4.35
C PRO A 160 -4.82 -15.42 5.45
N ARG A 161 -3.86 -15.60 6.35
CA ARG A 161 -3.94 -16.45 7.54
C ARG A 161 -3.59 -15.62 8.75
N ARG A 162 -4.22 -15.93 9.88
CA ARG A 162 -3.90 -15.32 11.16
C ARG A 162 -2.48 -15.71 11.59
N GLN A 163 -1.67 -14.72 11.97
CA GLN A 163 -0.36 -14.92 12.60
C GLN A 163 -0.49 -14.73 14.12
N SER A 164 -1.09 -13.62 14.55
CA SER A 164 -1.35 -13.27 15.95
C SER A 164 -2.73 -12.59 16.06
N PRO A 165 -3.16 -12.05 17.22
CA PRO A 165 -4.35 -11.19 17.28
C PRO A 165 -4.23 -9.91 16.44
N THR A 166 -3.02 -9.38 16.30
CA THR A 166 -2.68 -8.08 15.70
C THR A 166 -2.01 -8.22 14.34
N GLN A 167 -1.57 -9.43 13.96
CA GLN A 167 -0.85 -9.71 12.72
C GLN A 167 -1.54 -10.78 11.88
N GLN A 168 -1.50 -10.59 10.57
CA GLN A 168 -1.89 -11.55 9.55
C GLN A 168 -0.73 -11.77 8.58
N ARG A 169 -0.72 -12.92 7.91
CA ARG A 169 0.30 -13.30 6.93
C ARG A 169 -0.29 -13.88 5.66
N ILE A 170 0.44 -13.79 4.56
CA ILE A 170 0.05 -14.34 3.26
C ILE A 170 1.26 -14.97 2.59
N TYR A 171 1.03 -16.09 1.89
CA TYR A 171 2.06 -16.77 1.11
C TYR A 171 2.01 -16.24 -0.33
N CYS A 172 2.95 -15.38 -0.67
CA CYS A 172 3.09 -14.80 -2.00
C CYS A 172 4.59 -14.66 -2.30
N PRO A 173 5.14 -15.49 -3.21
CA PRO A 173 6.58 -15.53 -3.47
C PRO A 173 7.12 -14.24 -4.07
N SER A 174 8.42 -14.00 -3.91
CA SER A 174 9.15 -12.92 -4.57
C SER A 174 8.73 -11.48 -4.19
N PHE A 175 8.06 -11.28 -3.05
CA PHE A 175 7.81 -9.95 -2.49
C PHE A 175 9.03 -9.47 -1.70
N THR A 176 10.07 -9.03 -2.42
CA THR A 176 11.34 -8.54 -1.85
C THR A 176 11.24 -7.08 -1.37
N SER A 177 12.37 -6.50 -0.92
CA SER A 177 12.53 -5.06 -0.65
C SER A 177 11.90 -4.17 -1.72
N GLY A 178 11.31 -3.05 -1.32
CA GLY A 178 10.47 -2.19 -2.16
C GLY A 178 8.98 -2.47 -2.09
N THR A 179 8.59 -3.71 -1.75
CA THR A 179 7.17 -4.10 -1.70
C THR A 179 6.47 -3.72 -0.39
N SER A 180 7.20 -3.22 0.61
CA SER A 180 6.62 -2.65 1.82
C SER A 180 5.57 -1.58 1.50
N GLY A 181 4.44 -1.62 2.21
CA GLY A 181 3.28 -0.76 1.96
C GLY A 181 2.33 -1.24 0.86
N SER A 182 2.59 -2.40 0.23
CA SER A 182 1.68 -2.99 -0.75
C SER A 182 0.29 -3.26 -0.16
N PRO A 183 -0.81 -2.82 -0.79
CA PRO A 183 -2.15 -3.04 -0.25
C PRO A 183 -2.60 -4.49 -0.44
N TRP A 184 -3.34 -5.02 0.54
CA TRP A 184 -4.03 -6.29 0.43
C TRP A 184 -5.49 -6.00 0.04
N ILE A 185 -5.78 -6.11 -1.25
CA ILE A 185 -7.07 -5.70 -1.83
C ILE A 185 -7.97 -6.93 -2.03
N ASN A 186 -9.14 -6.94 -1.42
CA ASN A 186 -10.13 -8.00 -1.63
C ASN A 186 -11.00 -7.79 -2.89
N GLY A 187 -11.85 -8.76 -3.20
CA GLY A 187 -12.76 -8.71 -4.36
C GLY A 187 -13.74 -7.53 -4.38
N ASP A 188 -14.01 -6.91 -3.22
CA ASP A 188 -14.90 -5.75 -3.08
C ASP A 188 -14.18 -4.39 -3.21
N HIS A 189 -12.89 -4.42 -3.59
CA HIS A 189 -12.01 -3.26 -3.70
C HIS A 189 -11.78 -2.55 -2.37
N GLN A 190 -11.58 -3.36 -1.32
CA GLN A 190 -11.25 -2.88 0.01
C GLN A 190 -9.80 -3.23 0.33
N VAL A 191 -9.06 -2.24 0.86
CA VAL A 191 -7.77 -2.47 1.52
C VAL A 191 -8.08 -3.00 2.91
N VAL A 192 -7.70 -4.26 3.16
CA VAL A 192 -7.95 -4.99 4.42
C VAL A 192 -6.64 -5.42 5.12
N GLY A 193 -5.52 -4.94 4.60
CA GLY A 193 -4.17 -5.18 5.07
C GLY A 193 -3.18 -4.39 4.22
N ILE A 194 -1.99 -4.19 4.75
CA ILE A 194 -0.88 -3.45 4.14
C ILE A 194 0.38 -4.23 4.45
N LEU A 195 1.17 -4.57 3.42
CA LEU A 195 2.42 -5.30 3.59
C LEU A 195 3.35 -4.52 4.51
N GLY A 196 3.74 -5.14 5.62
CA GLY A 196 4.52 -4.54 6.70
C GLY A 196 4.29 -5.33 7.97
N GLY A 197 4.32 -4.66 9.12
CA GLY A 197 4.03 -5.27 10.40
C GLY A 197 5.19 -6.11 10.89
N HIS A 198 4.93 -7.38 11.23
CA HIS A 198 5.95 -8.28 11.76
C HIS A 198 7.23 -8.29 10.91
N GLU A 199 8.37 -7.97 11.54
CA GLU A 199 9.68 -7.83 10.87
C GLU A 199 9.63 -6.93 9.61
N GLU A 200 8.89 -5.82 9.64
CA GLU A 200 8.68 -4.89 8.50
C GLU A 200 8.09 -5.55 7.24
N GLY A 201 7.39 -6.67 7.40
CA GLY A 201 6.84 -7.45 6.29
C GLY A 201 7.40 -8.86 6.18
N GLY A 202 8.36 -9.24 7.04
CA GLY A 202 8.92 -10.58 7.17
C GLY A 202 10.37 -10.69 6.72
N SER A 203 11.06 -11.70 7.22
CA SER A 203 12.47 -11.99 6.87
C SER A 203 12.67 -12.77 5.57
N THR A 204 11.61 -13.15 4.85
CA THR A 204 11.69 -13.88 3.57
C THR A 204 10.75 -13.26 2.54
N ASP A 205 11.10 -13.34 1.26
CA ASP A 205 10.27 -12.84 0.16
C ASP A 205 9.06 -13.73 -0.18
N ASP A 206 8.93 -14.90 0.45
CA ASP A 206 7.84 -15.85 0.23
C ASP A 206 6.63 -15.69 1.15
N VAL A 207 6.81 -15.00 2.27
CA VAL A 207 5.78 -14.81 3.29
C VAL A 207 5.76 -13.36 3.69
N SER A 208 4.67 -12.68 3.36
CA SER A 208 4.46 -11.28 3.72
C SER A 208 3.53 -11.16 4.92
N TYR A 209 3.77 -10.16 5.76
CA TYR A 209 2.95 -9.85 6.92
C TYR A 209 2.18 -8.54 6.72
N SER A 210 1.17 -8.33 7.55
CA SER A 210 0.41 -7.09 7.65
C SER A 210 -0.17 -7.02 9.06
N VAL A 211 -0.21 -5.81 9.59
CA VAL A 211 -1.06 -5.49 10.74
C VAL A 211 -2.52 -5.84 10.41
N VAL A 212 -3.26 -6.33 11.39
CA VAL A 212 -4.73 -6.43 11.33
C VAL A 212 -5.28 -5.03 11.55
N LEU A 213 -5.84 -4.43 10.49
CA LEU A 213 -6.41 -3.08 10.54
C LEU A 213 -7.61 -3.06 11.49
N SER A 214 -7.39 -2.64 12.74
CA SER A 214 -8.39 -2.62 13.81
C SER A 214 -8.66 -1.19 14.29
N THR A 215 -8.99 -1.00 15.57
CA THR A 215 -9.33 0.29 16.18
C THR A 215 -8.31 1.39 15.88
N GLU A 216 -7.02 1.11 16.04
CA GLU A 216 -5.96 2.11 15.83
C GLU A 216 -5.91 2.58 14.36
N ALA A 217 -6.04 1.66 13.41
CA ALA A 217 -6.13 2.00 11.99
C ALA A 217 -7.42 2.79 11.66
N ALA A 218 -8.51 2.54 12.38
CA ALA A 218 -9.77 3.24 12.20
C ALA A 218 -9.70 4.69 12.72
N GLU A 219 -9.01 4.89 13.85
CA GLU A 219 -8.70 6.20 14.39
C GLU A 219 -7.77 6.97 13.45
N LEU A 220 -6.70 6.33 12.99
CA LEU A 220 -5.77 6.92 12.02
C LEU A 220 -6.46 7.39 10.74
N TYR A 221 -7.38 6.58 10.20
CA TYR A 221 -8.16 6.94 9.01
C TYR A 221 -9.13 8.09 9.27
N ARG A 222 -9.74 8.16 10.46
CA ARG A 222 -10.57 9.30 10.86
C ARG A 222 -9.76 10.58 10.94
N ASP A 223 -8.59 10.54 11.57
CA ASP A 223 -7.72 11.71 11.71
C ASP A 223 -7.25 12.21 10.34
N ALA A 224 -6.83 11.28 9.47
CA ALA A 224 -6.36 11.62 8.13
C ALA A 224 -7.46 12.19 7.21
N THR A 225 -8.72 11.83 7.42
CA THR A 225 -9.85 12.29 6.60
C THR A 225 -10.55 13.53 7.13
N THR A 226 -10.23 13.95 8.36
CA THR A 226 -10.78 15.16 9.00
C THR A 226 -9.76 16.29 9.14
N ALA A 227 -8.49 16.01 8.83
CA ALA A 227 -7.43 16.99 8.82
C ALA A 227 -7.64 18.04 7.72
N ASP A 228 -7.62 19.32 8.13
CA ASP A 228 -7.65 20.50 7.24
C ASP A 228 -6.38 20.63 6.38
#